data_AF-A0A6V8ENB3-F1
#
_entry.id   AF-A0A6V8ENB3-F1
#
_cell.length_a   1.000
_cell.length_b   1.000
_cell.length_c   1.000
_cell.angle_alpha   90.00
_cell.angle_beta   90.00
_cell.angle_gamma   90.00
#
_symmetry.space_group_name_H-M   'P 1'
#
loop_
_entity.id
_entity.type
_entity.pdbx_description
1 polymer ?
#
loop_
_entity_poly.entity_id
_entity_poly.type
_entity_poly.pdbx_seq_one_letter_code
_entity_poly.pdbx_strand_id
1 'polypeptide(L)'
;MARIDSLILVMLGLAQILIGNSIALEFLAVLLQGTGGGTIVMAIYFLIFLSKHQKEFDGAYSKLEKTTLIRDESGELAFQDANTVVTKVIWYIIPVGLTIVGAIVWLAS
;
A
#
# COMPACT_ATOMS: atom_id res chain seq x y z
N MET A 1 -5.89 5.48 6.90
CA MET A 1 -5.66 4.50 5.81
C MET A 1 -4.57 5.00 4.87
N ALA A 2 -4.71 6.20 4.29
CA ALA A 2 -3.75 6.78 3.34
C ALA A 2 -2.26 6.74 3.72
N ARG A 3 -1.90 6.92 5.01
CA ARG A 3 -0.48 6.84 5.46
C ARG A 3 0.10 5.43 5.36
N ILE A 4 -0.69 4.43 5.74
CA ILE A 4 -0.24 3.04 5.70
C ILE A 4 -0.19 2.60 4.24
N ASP A 5 -1.16 3.02 3.43
CA ASP A 5 -1.24 2.67 2.02
C ASP A 5 -0.07 3.28 1.23
N SER A 6 0.36 4.51 1.54
CA SER A 6 1.54 5.11 0.92
C SER A 6 2.84 4.41 1.33
N LEU A 7 2.99 3.95 2.57
CA LEU A 7 4.14 3.13 2.98
C LEU A 7 4.19 1.80 2.21
N ILE A 8 3.04 1.20 1.92
CA ILE A 8 2.98 -0.02 1.13
C ILE A 8 3.36 0.21 -0.33
N LEU A 9 3.01 1.37 -0.90
CA LEU A 9 3.50 1.75 -2.23
C LEU A 9 5.02 1.95 -2.24
N VAL A 10 5.62 2.49 -1.17
CA VAL A 10 7.09 2.54 -1.04
C VAL A 10 7.67 1.12 -1.05
N MET A 11 7.10 0.21 -0.25
CA MET A 11 7.56 -1.19 -0.17
C MET A 11 7.44 -1.91 -1.51
N LEU A 12 6.33 -1.68 -2.24
CA LEU A 12 6.12 -2.22 -3.57
C LEU A 12 7.18 -1.73 -4.56
N GLY A 13 7.45 -0.42 -4.58
CA GLY A 13 8.46 0.15 -5.47
C GLY A 13 9.87 -0.34 -5.14
N LEU A 14 10.20 -0.50 -3.85
CA LEU A 14 11.46 -1.11 -3.42
C LEU A 14 11.57 -2.57 -3.87
N ALA A 15 10.49 -3.35 -3.74
CA ALA A 15 10.46 -4.72 -4.22
C ALA A 15 10.71 -4.80 -5.74
N GLN A 16 10.09 -3.93 -6.53
CA GLN A 16 10.29 -3.88 -7.98
C GLN A 16 11.74 -3.57 -8.35
N ILE A 17 12.40 -2.64 -7.65
CA ILE A 17 13.82 -2.32 -7.88
C ILE A 17 14.71 -3.50 -7.51
N LEU A 18 14.50 -4.10 -6.33
CA LEU A 18 15.29 -5.24 -5.86
C LEU A 18 15.16 -6.44 -6.79
N ILE A 19 13.94 -6.78 -7.18
CA ILE A 19 13.67 -7.86 -8.13
C ILE A 19 14.27 -7.52 -9.49
N GLY A 20 14.07 -6.30 -9.99
CA GLY A 20 14.63 -5.83 -11.27
C GLY A 20 16.15 -5.88 -11.32
N ASN A 21 16.86 -5.75 -10.20
CA ASN A 21 18.32 -5.89 -10.14
C ASN A 21 18.81 -7.35 -10.28
N SER A 22 17.95 -8.31 -9.96
CA SER A 22 18.29 -9.75 -9.95
C SER A 22 17.86 -10.51 -11.21
N ILE A 23 17.14 -9.86 -12.13
CA ILE A 23 16.61 -10.48 -13.35
C ILE A 23 17.63 -10.32 -14.49
N ALA A 24 17.92 -11.42 -15.19
CA ALA A 24 18.85 -11.42 -16.33
C ALA A 24 18.25 -10.79 -17.61
N LEU A 25 16.92 -10.72 -17.71
CA LEU A 25 16.24 -10.13 -18.86
C LEU A 25 16.26 -8.60 -18.78
N GLU A 26 17.15 -7.97 -19.54
CA GLU A 26 17.46 -6.53 -19.48
C GLU A 26 16.22 -5.64 -19.67
N PHE A 27 15.35 -5.94 -20.64
CA PHE A 27 14.12 -5.17 -20.85
C PHE A 27 13.21 -5.16 -19.62
N LEU A 28 13.03 -6.32 -18.97
CA LEU A 28 12.17 -6.45 -17.80
C LEU A 28 12.82 -5.82 -16.56
N ALA A 29 14.14 -5.90 -16.44
CA ALA A 29 14.91 -5.22 -15.40
C ALA A 29 14.71 -3.69 -15.48
N VAL A 30 14.89 -3.11 -16.68
CA VAL A 30 14.68 -1.67 -16.91
C VAL A 30 13.23 -1.26 -16.63
N LEU A 31 12.26 -2.05 -17.08
CA LEU A 31 10.84 -1.77 -16.84
C LEU A 31 10.50 -1.78 -15.34
N LEU A 32 10.96 -2.80 -14.61
CA LEU A 32 10.72 -2.94 -13.16
C LEU A 32 11.41 -1.84 -12.36
N GLN A 33 12.66 -1.52 -12.68
CA GLN A 33 13.40 -0.46 -11.98
C GLN A 33 12.79 0.93 -12.28
N GLY A 34 12.40 1.20 -13.53
CA GLY A 34 11.76 2.46 -13.92
C GLY A 34 10.40 2.65 -13.27
N THR A 35 9.54 1.63 -13.31
CA THR A 35 8.22 1.66 -12.66
C THR A 35 8.32 1.64 -11.13
N GLY A 36 9.30 0.94 -10.57
CA GLY A 36 9.60 0.94 -9.14
C GLY A 36 10.02 2.31 -8.62
N GLY A 37 10.94 2.97 -9.34
CA GLY A 37 11.34 4.34 -9.03
C GLY A 37 10.16 5.33 -9.08
N GLY A 38 9.33 5.24 -10.13
CA GLY A 38 8.12 6.05 -10.25
C GLY A 38 7.12 5.84 -9.10
N THR A 39 6.94 4.59 -8.68
CA THR A 39 6.06 4.21 -7.57
C THR A 39 6.56 4.80 -6.24
N ILE A 40 7.88 4.76 -6.00
CA ILE A 40 8.49 5.37 -4.80
C ILE A 40 8.30 6.88 -4.79
N VAL A 41 8.54 7.56 -5.92
CA VAL A 41 8.37 9.02 -6.00
C VAL A 41 6.93 9.43 -5.72
N MET A 42 5.95 8.73 -6.31
CA MET A 42 4.54 8.95 -6.02
C MET A 42 4.20 8.70 -4.55
N ALA A 43 4.70 7.61 -3.98
CA ALA A 43 4.46 7.28 -2.58
C ALA A 43 5.05 8.34 -1.62
N ILE A 44 6.26 8.84 -1.90
CA ILE A 44 6.89 9.95 -1.16
C ILE A 44 6.07 11.23 -1.29
N TYR A 45 5.59 11.55 -2.50
CA TYR A 45 4.70 12.69 -2.71
C TYR A 45 3.46 12.59 -1.81
N PHE A 46 2.79 11.44 -1.78
CA PHE A 46 1.64 11.22 -0.90
C PHE A 46 1.99 11.30 0.58
N LEU A 47 3.15 10.79 1.01
CA LEU A 47 3.60 10.91 2.40
C LEU A 47 3.80 12.36 2.82
N ILE A 48 4.46 13.17 1.98
CA ILE A 48 4.69 14.59 2.23
C ILE A 48 3.36 15.35 2.22
N PHE A 49 2.53 15.11 1.19
CA PHE A 49 1.23 15.75 1.03
C PHE A 49 0.32 15.44 2.23
N LEU A 50 0.17 14.17 2.58
CA LEU A 50 -0.64 13.76 3.72
C LEU A 50 -0.11 14.35 5.02
N SER A 51 1.22 14.44 5.19
CA SER A 51 1.85 15.07 6.35
C SER A 51 1.50 16.55 6.48
N LYS A 52 1.46 17.28 5.35
CA LYS A 52 1.11 18.71 5.33
C LYS A 52 -0.38 18.96 5.57
N HIS A 53 -1.24 18.07 5.10
CA HIS A 53 -2.70 18.25 5.13
C HIS A 53 -3.42 17.43 6.22
N GLN A 54 -2.72 16.92 7.23
CA GLN A 54 -3.30 16.02 8.24
C GLN A 54 -4.57 16.58 8.91
N LYS A 55 -4.62 17.89 9.19
CA LYS A 55 -5.76 18.54 9.85
C LYS A 55 -7.04 18.56 8.99
N GLU A 56 -6.90 18.57 7.67
CA GLU A 56 -8.03 18.60 6.73
C GLU A 56 -8.61 17.18 6.51
N PHE A 57 -7.78 16.14 6.63
CA PHE A 57 -8.20 14.75 6.46
C PHE A 57 -8.76 14.08 7.72
N ASP A 58 -8.42 14.56 8.92
CA ASP A 58 -8.91 14.00 10.19
C ASP A 58 -10.41 14.30 10.41
N GLY A 59 -10.91 15.42 9.88
CA GLY A 59 -12.29 15.87 10.06
C GLY A 59 -13.26 15.51 8.93
N ALA A 60 -12.81 15.37 7.68
CA ALA A 60 -13.70 15.50 6.53
C ALA A 60 -14.11 14.20 5.81
N TYR A 61 -13.37 13.08 5.92
CA TYR A 61 -13.46 12.08 4.83
C TYR A 61 -13.62 10.58 5.15
N SER A 62 -13.57 10.05 6.38
CA SER A 62 -13.23 8.60 6.48
C SER A 62 -14.09 7.65 7.33
N LYS A 63 -15.15 8.06 8.02
CA LYS A 63 -15.91 7.08 8.84
C LYS A 63 -17.30 6.74 8.33
N LEU A 64 -17.97 7.62 7.57
CA LEU A 64 -19.35 7.39 7.14
C LEU A 64 -19.49 6.85 5.72
N GLU A 65 -18.57 7.17 4.81
CA GLU A 65 -18.68 6.78 3.39
C GLU A 65 -18.38 5.29 3.15
N LYS A 66 -17.56 4.69 4.02
CA LYS A 66 -17.19 3.27 3.96
C LYS A 66 -17.92 2.41 4.98
N THR A 67 -18.90 2.94 5.70
CA THR A 67 -19.67 2.16 6.68
C THR A 67 -21.06 1.83 6.17
N THR A 68 -21.42 0.55 6.23
CA THR A 68 -22.80 0.10 6.07
C THR A 68 -23.46 0.05 7.44
N LEU A 69 -24.68 0.59 7.53
CA LEU A 69 -25.53 0.43 8.70
C LEU A 69 -26.08 -1.00 8.72
N ILE A 70 -25.60 -1.81 9.65
CA ILE A 70 -26.14 -3.15 9.91
C ILE A 70 -26.89 -3.15 11.24
N ARG A 71 -27.92 -3.97 11.34
CA ARG A 71 -28.66 -4.17 12.59
C ARG A 71 -27.99 -5.29 13.37
N ASP A 72 -27.57 -5.00 14.59
CA ASP A 72 -26.99 -5.96 15.54
C ASP A 72 -28.04 -6.97 16.04
N GLU A 73 -27.60 -8.07 16.65
CA GLU A 73 -28.42 -9.10 17.29
C GLU A 73 -29.32 -8.52 18.41
N SER A 74 -28.91 -7.39 19.00
CA SER A 74 -29.69 -6.60 19.97
C SER A 74 -30.78 -5.72 19.33
N GLY A 75 -30.81 -5.61 18.00
CA GLY A 75 -31.77 -4.78 17.26
C GLY A 75 -31.34 -3.32 17.06
N GLU A 76 -30.18 -2.90 17.60
CA GLU A 76 -29.63 -1.56 17.40
C GLU A 76 -28.85 -1.41 16.08
N LEU A 77 -28.78 -0.19 15.57
CA LEU A 77 -28.08 0.12 14.32
C LEU A 77 -26.59 0.38 14.60
N ALA A 78 -25.72 -0.49 14.09
CA ALA A 78 -24.27 -0.37 14.19
C ALA A 78 -23.64 -0.04 12.82
N PHE A 79 -22.65 0.85 12.83
CA PHE A 79 -21.85 1.16 11.65
C PHE A 79 -20.75 0.10 11.49
N GLN A 80 -20.79 -0.68 10.41
CA GLN A 80 -19.75 -1.67 10.07
C GLN A 80 -18.99 -1.24 8.81
N ASP A 81 -17.65 -1.32 8.85
CA ASP A 81 -16.80 -1.03 7.68
C ASP A 81 -17.09 -2.05 6.56
N ALA A 82 -17.44 -1.54 5.38
CA ALA A 82 -17.81 -2.31 4.21
C ALA A 82 -16.61 -2.98 3.53
N ASN A 83 -15.36 -2.61 3.89
CA ASN A 83 -14.19 -3.32 3.37
C ASN A 83 -14.05 -4.67 4.07
N THR A 84 -14.07 -5.74 3.28
CA THR A 84 -13.73 -7.06 3.80
C THR A 84 -12.29 -7.06 4.31
N VAL A 85 -12.10 -7.63 5.50
CA VAL A 85 -10.77 -7.76 6.13
C VAL A 85 -9.80 -8.50 5.19
N VAL A 86 -10.31 -9.44 4.39
CA VAL A 86 -9.53 -10.26 3.46
C VAL A 86 -8.87 -9.45 2.35
N THR A 87 -9.62 -8.60 1.64
CA THR A 87 -9.05 -7.78 0.54
C THR A 87 -7.97 -6.84 1.06
N LYS A 88 -8.20 -6.29 2.25
CA LYS A 88 -7.24 -5.44 2.93
C LYS A 88 -5.93 -6.18 3.19
N VAL A 89 -6.01 -7.37 3.79
CA VAL A 89 -4.85 -8.21 4.14
C VAL A 89 -4.02 -8.60 2.90
N ILE A 90 -4.66 -9.02 1.80
CA ILE A 90 -3.96 -9.41 0.56
C ILE A 90 -3.10 -8.25 0.02
N TRP A 91 -3.66 -7.04 0.03
CA TRP A 91 -2.98 -5.85 -0.48
C TRP A 91 -1.75 -5.45 0.35
N TYR A 92 -1.70 -5.81 1.63
CA TYR A 92 -0.53 -5.62 2.50
C TYR A 92 0.50 -6.74 2.37
N ILE A 93 0.05 -8.00 2.29
CA ILE A 93 0.96 -9.16 2.29
C ILE A 93 1.81 -9.20 1.02
N ILE A 94 1.23 -8.90 -0.15
CA ILE A 94 1.94 -9.03 -1.43
C ILE A 94 3.17 -8.12 -1.49
N PRO A 95 3.07 -6.80 -1.26
CA PRO A 95 4.23 -5.92 -1.35
C PRO A 95 5.28 -6.27 -0.29
N VAL A 96 4.86 -6.52 0.96
CA VAL A 96 5.77 -6.87 2.06
C VAL A 96 6.53 -8.17 1.76
N GLY A 97 5.82 -9.21 1.33
CA GLY A 97 6.42 -10.49 0.97
C GLY A 97 7.40 -10.35 -0.20
N LEU A 98 7.02 -9.61 -1.25
CA LEU A 98 7.90 -9.36 -2.39
C LEU A 98 9.14 -8.55 -2.00
N THR A 99 9.03 -7.55 -1.11
CA THR A 99 10.19 -6.81 -0.63
C THR A 99 11.15 -7.71 0.13
N ILE A 100 10.64 -8.60 1.00
CA ILE A 100 11.47 -9.54 1.75
C ILE A 100 12.18 -10.51 0.80
N VAL A 101 11.45 -11.08 -0.17
CA VAL A 101 12.04 -11.97 -1.18
C VAL A 101 13.10 -11.23 -1.99
N GLY A 102 12.79 -10.03 -2.48
CA GLY A 102 13.75 -9.20 -3.22
C GLY A 102 15.00 -8.89 -2.40
N ALA A 103 14.86 -8.60 -1.11
CA ALA A 103 15.99 -8.34 -0.22
C ALA A 103 16.87 -9.58 0.00
N ILE A 104 16.25 -10.76 0.15
CA ILE A 104 16.98 -12.03 0.28
C ILE A 104 17.76 -12.33 -1.01
N VAL A 105 17.10 -12.18 -2.17
CA VAL A 105 17.75 -12.43 -3.47
C VAL A 105 18.92 -11.47 -3.68
N TRP A 106 18.73 -10.18 -3.36
CA TRP A 106 19.79 -9.18 -3.45
C TRP A 106 20.96 -9.46 -2.50
N LEU A 107 20.70 -9.97 -1.29
CA LEU A 107 21.76 -10.33 -0.35
C LEU A 107 22.52 -11.62 -0.77
N ALA A 108 21.86 -12.48 -1.55
CA ALA A 108 22.44 -13.72 -2.04
C ALA A 108 23.19 -13.58 -3.38
N SER A 109 23.04 -12.44 -4.06
CA SER A 109 23.74 -12.10 -5.32
C SER A 109 25.05 -11.37 -5.07
#